data_AF-A0AAV2EWZ7-F1
#
_entry.id   AF-A0AAV2EWZ7-F1
#
_cell.length_a   1.000
_cell.length_b   1.000
_cell.length_c   1.000
_cell.angle_alpha   90.00
_cell.angle_beta   90.00
_cell.angle_gamma   90.00
#
_symmetry.space_group_name_H-M   'P 1'
#
loop_
_entity.id
_entity.type
_entity.pdbx_description
1 polymer ?
#
loop_
_entity_poly.entity_id
_entity_poly.type
_entity_poly.pdbx_seq_one_letter_code
_entity_poly.pdbx_strand_id
1 'polypeptide(L)'
;MMFKREIRPAEIAKLKTISFALEVVEMKGYFQVEIESNCLKVVSKLKGDNASLTEEGWLSEEIRTQAQYLGHIKWIFAKRECNKAAHIIAHTLCN
;
A
#
# COMPACT_ATOMS: atom_id res chain seq x y z
N MET A 1 -20.66 -0.81 -26.20
CA MET A 1 -20.30 -1.80 -25.18
C MET A 1 -19.47 -1.07 -24.13
N MET A 2 -20.08 -0.71 -23.01
CA MET A 2 -19.49 0.16 -21.99
C MET A 2 -18.77 -0.75 -21.00
N PHE A 3 -17.43 -0.70 -20.96
CA PHE A 3 -16.66 -1.41 -19.93
C PHE A 3 -17.09 -0.86 -18.57
N LYS A 4 -17.89 -1.62 -17.82
CA LYS A 4 -18.13 -1.35 -16.40
C LYS A 4 -16.76 -1.42 -15.73
N ARG A 5 -16.22 -0.27 -15.31
CA ARG A 5 -15.05 -0.19 -14.44
C ARG A 5 -15.33 -1.13 -13.26
N GLU A 6 -14.60 -2.24 -13.17
CA GLU A 6 -14.53 -2.99 -11.93
C GLU A 6 -14.12 -2.00 -10.84
N ILE A 7 -15.04 -1.71 -9.93
CA ILE A 7 -14.74 -0.92 -8.74
C ILE A 7 -13.89 -1.85 -7.89
N ARG A 8 -12.57 -1.85 -8.15
CA ARG A 8 -11.62 -2.47 -7.23
C ARG A 8 -11.78 -1.77 -5.88
N PRO A 9 -12.03 -2.50 -4.78
CA PRO A 9 -12.11 -1.91 -3.45
C PRO A 9 -10.93 -0.97 -3.23
N ALA A 10 -11.20 0.23 -2.74
CA ALA A 10 -10.19 1.28 -2.62
C ALA A 10 -8.98 0.84 -1.78
N GLU A 11 -9.17 -0.10 -0.85
CA GLU A 11 -8.11 -0.75 -0.09
C GLU A 11 -7.15 -1.59 -0.97
N ILE A 12 -7.66 -2.38 -1.92
CA ILE A 12 -6.84 -3.24 -2.81
C ILE A 12 -5.92 -2.40 -3.69
N ALA A 13 -6.43 -1.32 -4.27
CA ALA A 13 -5.61 -0.40 -5.07
C ALA A 13 -4.47 0.20 -4.26
N LYS A 14 -4.72 0.53 -2.98
CA LYS A 14 -3.70 1.06 -2.08
C LYS A 14 -2.66 0.02 -1.70
N LEU A 15 -3.07 -1.22 -1.41
CA LEU A 15 -2.15 -2.31 -1.13
C LEU A 15 -1.22 -2.58 -2.31
N LYS A 16 -1.76 -2.65 -3.54
CA LYS A 16 -0.94 -2.79 -4.76
C LYS A 16 0.05 -1.63 -4.95
N THR A 17 -0.37 -0.40 -4.63
CA THR A 17 0.53 0.77 -4.67
C THR A 17 1.67 0.64 -3.66
N ILE A 18 1.39 0.12 -2.47
CA ILE A 18 2.41 -0.10 -1.42
C ILE A 18 3.37 -1.22 -1.83
N SER A 19 2.87 -2.32 -2.39
CA SER A 19 3.70 -3.41 -2.92
C SER A 19 4.68 -2.91 -3.98
N PHE A 20 4.19 -2.14 -4.96
CA PHE A 20 5.06 -1.50 -5.96
C PHE A 20 6.09 -0.55 -5.33
N ALA A 21 5.70 0.21 -4.30
CA ALA A 21 6.66 1.07 -3.59
C ALA A 21 7.78 0.25 -2.92
N LEU A 22 7.47 -0.92 -2.36
CA LEU A 22 8.48 -1.82 -1.79
C LEU A 22 9.41 -2.40 -2.85
N GLU A 23 8.90 -2.77 -4.03
CA GLU A 23 9.76 -3.19 -5.16
C GLU A 23 10.76 -2.09 -5.54
N VAL A 24 10.30 -0.83 -5.59
CA VAL A 24 11.18 0.31 -5.87
C VAL A 24 12.22 0.50 -4.77
N VAL A 25 11.84 0.34 -3.50
CA VAL A 25 12.76 0.43 -2.34
C VAL A 25 13.84 -0.63 -2.44
N GLU A 26 13.46 -1.87 -2.76
CA GLU A 26 14.37 -3.00 -2.96
C GLU A 26 15.33 -2.75 -4.14
N MET A 27 14.81 -2.34 -5.30
CA MET A 27 15.62 -2.00 -6.48
C MET A 27 16.64 -0.89 -6.22
N LYS A 28 16.34 0.01 -5.29
CA LYS A 28 17.25 1.11 -4.89
C LYS A 28 18.24 0.71 -3.79
N GLY A 29 18.10 -0.48 -3.21
CA GLY A 29 18.97 -0.96 -2.14
C GLY A 29 18.76 -0.23 -0.82
N TYR A 30 17.55 0.29 -0.56
CA TYR A 30 17.23 0.90 0.72
C TYR A 30 16.88 -0.17 1.76
N PHE A 31 17.46 -0.05 2.96
CA PHE A 31 17.25 -1.00 4.06
C PHE A 31 16.30 -0.50 5.16
N GLN A 32 15.99 0.80 5.16
CA GLN A 32 15.08 1.42 6.12
C GLN A 32 14.04 2.24 5.36
N VAL A 33 12.76 1.99 5.63
CA VAL A 33 11.65 2.70 4.97
C VAL A 33 10.55 3.09 5.94
N GLU A 34 10.00 4.28 5.74
CA GLU A 34 8.72 4.69 6.33
C GLU A 34 7.69 4.82 5.20
N ILE A 35 6.58 4.09 5.31
CA ILE A 35 5.50 4.11 4.31
C ILE A 35 4.29 4.82 4.91
N GLU A 36 3.93 5.94 4.29
CA GLU A 36 2.77 6.75 4.67
C GLU A 36 1.54 6.43 3.81
N SER A 37 0.42 6.16 4.47
CA SER A 37 -0.87 5.94 3.80
C SER A 37 -1.97 6.76 4.44
N ASN A 38 -2.87 7.29 3.61
CA ASN A 38 -4.06 8.01 4.07
C ASN A 38 -5.24 7.08 4.41
N CYS A 39 -5.00 5.78 4.50
CA CYS A 39 -6.03 4.79 4.76
C CYS A 39 -5.73 4.06 6.06
N LEU A 40 -6.46 4.42 7.12
CA LEU A 40 -6.26 3.82 8.44
C LEU A 40 -6.42 2.30 8.41
N LYS A 41 -7.43 1.78 7.71
CA LYS A 41 -7.65 0.32 7.56
C LYS A 41 -6.45 -0.40 6.95
N VAL A 42 -5.85 0.16 5.89
CA VAL A 42 -4.66 -0.43 5.25
C VAL A 42 -3.47 -0.41 6.21
N VAL A 43 -3.25 0.71 6.91
CA VAL A 43 -2.17 0.82 7.91
C VAL A 43 -2.36 -0.18 9.05
N SER A 44 -3.57 -0.31 9.59
CA SER A 44 -3.88 -1.30 10.64
C SER A 44 -3.63 -2.73 10.15
N LYS A 45 -4.10 -3.09 8.95
CA LYS A 45 -3.81 -4.41 8.36
C LYS A 45 -2.31 -4.65 8.24
N LEU A 46 -1.54 -3.70 7.72
CA LEU A 46 -0.08 -3.84 7.56
C LEU A 46 0.67 -3.94 8.90
N LYS A 47 0.11 -3.38 9.98
CA LYS A 47 0.63 -3.57 11.35
C LYS A 47 0.32 -4.94 11.96
N GLY A 48 -0.45 -5.78 11.29
CA GLY A 48 -0.83 -7.10 11.76
C GLY A 48 -2.20 -7.16 12.45
N ASP A 49 -2.98 -6.07 12.42
CA ASP A 49 -4.34 -6.09 12.94
C ASP A 49 -5.25 -6.86 11.97
N ASN A 50 -5.59 -8.10 12.34
CA ASN A 50 -6.56 -9.00 11.71
C ASN A 50 -6.10 -9.72 10.43
N ALA A 51 -5.68 -10.98 10.60
CA ALA A 51 -5.66 -11.94 9.50
C ALA A 51 -7.09 -12.17 9.00
N SER A 52 -7.33 -11.96 7.71
CA SER A 52 -8.64 -12.18 7.09
C SER A 52 -8.45 -13.00 5.81
N LEU A 53 -9.36 -13.94 5.53
CA LEU A 53 -9.33 -14.78 4.32
C LEU A 53 -9.83 -14.03 3.06
N THR A 54 -9.76 -12.69 3.06
CA THR A 54 -10.17 -11.83 1.94
C THR A 54 -8.97 -11.51 1.06
N GLU A 55 -9.18 -11.12 -0.21
CA GLU A 55 -8.10 -10.69 -1.12
C GLU A 55 -7.20 -9.61 -0.49
N GLU A 56 -7.80 -8.63 0.19
CA GLU A 56 -7.07 -7.60 0.94
C GLU A 56 -6.20 -8.19 2.07
N GLY A 57 -6.68 -9.24 2.73
CA GLY A 57 -5.96 -9.94 3.77
C GLY A 57 -4.72 -10.64 3.22
N TRP A 58 -4.88 -11.39 2.14
CA TRP A 58 -3.78 -12.05 1.42
C TRP A 58 -2.74 -11.06 0.94
N LEU A 59 -3.16 -9.99 0.26
CA LEU A 59 -2.25 -8.92 -0.20
C LEU A 59 -1.53 -8.25 0.96
N SER A 60 -2.20 -8.03 2.09
CA SER A 60 -1.54 -7.44 3.27
C SER A 60 -0.48 -8.35 3.87
N GLU A 61 -0.68 -9.67 3.85
CA GLU A 61 0.31 -10.65 4.33
C GLU A 61 1.51 -10.69 3.39
N GLU A 62 1.28 -10.73 2.07
CA GLU A 62 2.34 -10.69 1.07
C GLU A 62 3.21 -9.44 1.21
N ILE A 63 2.61 -8.27 1.40
CA ILE A 63 3.32 -7.00 1.65
C ILE A 63 4.12 -7.07 2.95
N ARG A 64 3.57 -7.67 4.02
CA ARG A 64 4.30 -7.86 5.28
C ARG A 64 5.51 -8.79 5.07
N THR A 65 5.34 -9.88 4.34
CA THR A 65 6.44 -10.81 4.00
C THR A 65 7.52 -10.09 3.18
N GLN A 66 7.15 -9.35 2.15
CA GLN A 66 8.11 -8.55 1.36
C GLN A 66 8.87 -7.56 2.24
N ALA A 67 8.18 -6.92 3.18
CA ALA A 67 8.77 -5.97 4.10
C ALA A 67 9.72 -6.59 5.14
N GLN A 68 9.64 -7.90 5.42
CA GLN A 68 10.56 -8.56 6.37
C GLN A 68 12.01 -8.56 5.90
N TYR A 69 12.25 -8.43 4.59
CA TYR A 69 13.59 -8.33 4.03
C TYR A 69 14.23 -6.95 4.25
N LEU A 70 13.47 -5.97 4.72
CA LEU A 70 13.97 -4.66 5.10
C LEU A 70 14.46 -4.70 6.55
N GLY A 71 15.62 -4.10 6.83
CA GLY A 71 16.17 -4.00 8.18
C GLY A 71 15.29 -3.17 9.12
N HIS A 72 14.52 -2.21 8.58
CA HIS A 72 13.53 -1.45 9.34
C HIS A 72 12.37 -1.00 8.45
N ILE A 73 11.15 -1.27 8.88
CA ILE A 73 9.94 -0.73 8.25
C ILE A 73 8.99 -0.12 9.27
N LYS A 74 8.37 1.00 8.89
CA LYS A 74 7.35 1.66 9.70
C LYS A 74 6.14 2.06 8.85
N TRP A 75 4.97 1.63 9.31
CA TRP A 75 3.68 1.95 8.68
C TRP A 75 3.03 3.15 9.38
N ILE A 76 2.81 4.23 8.65
CA ILE A 76 2.33 5.49 9.20
C ILE A 76 0.99 5.87 8.54
N PHE A 77 0.01 6.21 9.38
CA PHE A 77 -1.18 6.88 8.91
C PHE A 77 -0.90 8.38 8.79
N ALA A 78 -1.01 8.93 7.59
CA ALA A 78 -0.83 10.35 7.32
C ALA A 78 -2.12 10.96 6.75
N LYS A 79 -2.50 12.16 7.21
CA LYS A 79 -3.64 12.88 6.62
C LYS A 79 -3.38 13.13 5.14
N ARG A 80 -4.43 13.07 4.31
CA ARG A 80 -4.34 13.20 2.84
C ARG A 80 -3.65 14.48 2.38
N GLU A 81 -3.69 15.53 3.19
CA GLU A 81 -3.01 16.81 2.95
C GLU A 81 -1.47 16.69 2.98
N CYS A 82 -0.93 15.78 3.79
CA CYS A 82 0.50 15.48 3.84
C CYS A 82 0.94 14.53 2.72
N ASN A 83 0.00 13.78 2.13
CA ASN A 83 0.25 12.81 1.07
C ASN A 83 -0.30 13.27 -0.31
N LYS A 84 -0.28 14.59 -0.56
CA LYS A 84 -0.79 15.18 -1.82
C LYS A 84 -0.01 14.68 -3.04
N ALA A 85 1.31 14.51 -2.91
CA ALA A 85 2.15 14.05 -4.01
C ALA A 85 1.76 12.65 -4.49
N ALA A 86 1.69 11.66 -3.59
CA ALA A 86 1.26 10.31 -3.99
C ALA A 86 -0.20 10.29 -4.45
N HIS A 87 -1.05 11.14 -3.87
CA HIS A 87 -2.44 11.26 -4.31
C HIS A 87 -2.55 11.74 -5.77
N ILE A 88 -1.78 12.77 -6.16
CA ILE A 88 -1.73 13.30 -7.53
C ILE A 88 -1.15 12.25 -8.49
N ILE A 89 -0.08 11.57 -8.11
CA ILE A 89 0.55 10.54 -8.94
C ILE A 89 -0.43 9.39 -9.21
N ALA A 90 -1.09 8.86 -8.17
CA ALA A 90 -2.07 7.80 -8.32
C ALA A 90 -3.26 8.23 -9.20
N HIS A 91 -3.72 9.48 -9.09
CA HIS A 91 -4.79 10.00 -9.92
C HIS A 91 -4.38 10.21 -11.38
N THR A 92 -3.10 10.52 -11.63
CA THR A 92 -2.58 10.73 -12.99
C THR A 92 -2.33 9.41 -13.71
N LEU A 93 -1.89 8.37 -12.99
CA LEU A 93 -1.60 7.04 -13.55
C LEU A 93 -2.84 6.14 -13.72
N CYS A 94 -3.98 6.50 -13.11
CA CYS A 94 -5.23 5.72 -13.17
C CYS A 94 -6.32 6.36 -14.05
N ASN A 95 -6.02 7.47 -14.74
CA ASN A 95 -6.87 8.04 -15.80
C ASN A 95 -6.32 7.66 -17.17
#